data_AF-A0AAP3BCX7-F1
#
_entry.id   AF-A0AAP3BCX7-F1
#
_cell.length_a   1.000
_cell.length_b   1.000
_cell.length_c   1.000
_cell.angle_alpha   90.00
_cell.angle_beta   90.00
_cell.angle_gamma   90.00
#
_symmetry.space_group_name_H-M   'P 1'
#
loop_
_entity.id
_entity.type
_entity.pdbx_description
1 polymer ?
#
loop_
_entity_poly.entity_id
_entity_poly.type
_entity_poly.pdbx_seq_one_letter_code
_entity_poly.pdbx_strand_id
1 'polypeptide(L)'
;MKYIKLFMLMAAVTFFAACSSDDDSWNSASDVTVGMAQTEMTVNEGKGLFNVPIEVKGETNGNVFVTVELKEVGANPAKEDVNYYVTDKTISISDGVGNVEIETVDDDDINDPRTFQVTIVDAKGAKISENASTTITLKDNDSEFYSKLQGKWTLSGVDRSGKPISWNVTITGASDESEADFNKKLYVGGFAGESTCQAELSYYFDKETKKGRLVFEGMGEYAMGAYNFGGDLGPCYVLPFNFKDGKLTEDPIEGAWSDDMKTITFDEGMMAGALYSYPDVKPTGAAFFFVGNMKLTR
;
A
#
# COMPACT_ATOMS: atom_id res chain seq x y z
N MET A 1 77.17 -45.64 24.18
CA MET A 1 76.05 -45.62 23.22
C MET A 1 76.10 -44.25 22.54
N LYS A 2 76.69 -44.18 21.34
CA LYS A 2 76.00 -44.23 20.04
C LYS A 2 75.13 -43.00 19.79
N TYR A 3 75.66 -42.14 18.91
CA TYR A 3 75.00 -41.45 17.79
C TYR A 3 73.48 -41.30 17.83
N ILE A 4 73.02 -40.04 17.76
CA ILE A 4 71.70 -39.48 17.42
C ILE A 4 71.68 -38.20 18.26
N LYS A 5 71.93 -36.98 17.76
CA LYS A 5 70.99 -36.13 17.00
C LYS A 5 71.71 -34.94 16.32
N LEU A 6 72.74 -35.18 15.49
CA LEU A 6 73.45 -34.13 14.74
C LEU A 6 72.90 -33.93 13.29
N PHE A 7 71.62 -34.18 13.05
CA PHE A 7 71.00 -33.90 11.76
C PHE A 7 69.57 -33.41 11.97
N MET A 8 69.42 -32.13 12.30
CA MET A 8 68.20 -31.34 12.03
C MET A 8 68.47 -29.83 12.17
N LEU A 9 69.70 -29.40 11.85
CA LEU A 9 70.13 -28.01 11.86
C LEU A 9 70.33 -27.53 10.41
N MET A 10 69.34 -27.70 9.53
CA MET A 10 69.34 -27.08 8.19
C MET A 10 67.98 -27.23 7.47
N ALA A 11 66.87 -26.82 8.08
CA ALA A 11 65.59 -26.71 7.38
C ALA A 11 64.57 -25.89 8.20
N ALA A 12 64.84 -24.62 8.45
CA ALA A 12 63.82 -23.69 8.96
C ALA A 12 64.15 -22.22 8.64
N VAL A 13 64.93 -21.97 7.58
CA VAL A 13 65.09 -20.64 7.00
C VAL A 13 64.48 -20.72 5.62
N THR A 14 63.17 -20.54 5.54
CA THR A 14 62.36 -20.10 4.39
C THR A 14 60.92 -20.59 4.57
N PHE A 15 60.11 -19.91 5.39
CA PHE A 15 58.63 -19.89 5.24
C PHE A 15 58.04 -18.72 6.06
N PHE A 16 58.60 -17.52 5.92
CA PHE A 16 57.91 -16.26 6.25
C PHE A 16 57.45 -15.52 4.98
N ALA A 17 57.14 -16.27 3.93
CA ALA A 17 56.31 -15.80 2.82
C ALA A 17 55.00 -16.57 2.88
N ALA A 18 54.16 -16.22 3.85
CA ALA A 18 52.79 -16.71 3.94
C ALA A 18 51.88 -15.49 4.08
N CYS A 19 51.25 -15.14 2.96
CA CYS A 19 50.10 -14.26 2.79
C CYS A 19 50.25 -12.80 3.25
N SER A 20 51.00 -12.00 2.49
CA SER A 20 50.51 -10.68 2.10
C SER A 20 50.12 -10.76 0.61
N SER A 21 49.03 -11.47 0.32
CA SER A 21 48.37 -11.38 -0.98
C SER A 21 47.09 -10.59 -0.78
N ASP A 22 47.26 -9.34 -0.33
CA ASP A 22 46.25 -8.28 -0.36
C ASP A 22 46.28 -7.60 -1.74
N ASP A 23 46.23 -8.40 -2.82
CA ASP A 23 45.94 -7.88 -4.15
C ASP A 23 44.52 -8.34 -4.48
N ASP A 24 43.53 -7.61 -3.95
CA ASP A 24 42.20 -7.56 -4.58
C ASP A 24 42.40 -6.96 -5.98
N SER A 25 42.80 -7.79 -6.94
CA SER A 25 43.11 -7.33 -8.29
C SER A 25 41.83 -6.83 -8.94
N TRP A 26 41.73 -5.51 -9.13
CA TRP A 26 40.61 -4.92 -9.86
C TRP A 26 40.69 -5.27 -11.35
N ASN A 27 39.54 -5.32 -12.00
CA ASN A 27 39.44 -5.53 -13.43
C ASN A 27 40.25 -4.48 -14.20
N SER A 28 40.93 -4.90 -15.26
CA SER A 28 41.75 -4.03 -16.13
C SER A 28 41.28 -4.03 -17.60
N ALA A 29 40.28 -4.85 -17.93
CA ALA A 29 39.72 -4.91 -19.28
C ALA A 29 39.02 -3.59 -19.66
N SER A 30 39.40 -2.99 -20.79
CA SER A 30 38.97 -1.66 -21.22
C SER A 30 37.51 -1.54 -21.66
N ASP A 31 36.90 -2.69 -21.95
CA ASP A 31 35.59 -2.81 -22.59
C ASP A 31 34.50 -3.14 -21.55
N VAL A 32 34.88 -3.23 -20.27
CA VAL A 32 33.95 -3.45 -19.17
C VAL A 32 33.26 -2.15 -18.80
N THR A 33 31.93 -2.21 -18.71
CA THR A 33 31.07 -1.09 -18.33
C THR A 33 30.22 -1.46 -17.13
N VAL A 34 29.78 -0.45 -16.38
CA VAL A 34 28.88 -0.62 -15.24
C VAL A 34 27.76 0.39 -15.27
N GLY A 35 26.55 -0.03 -14.94
CA GLY A 35 25.36 0.80 -14.91
C GLY A 35 24.30 0.24 -13.97
N MET A 36 23.27 1.02 -13.69
CA MET A 36 22.10 0.50 -12.98
C MET A 36 21.29 -0.41 -13.92
N ALA A 37 20.78 -1.53 -13.41
CA ALA A 37 20.00 -2.44 -14.24
C ALA A 37 18.57 -1.93 -14.50
N GLN A 38 18.08 -1.00 -13.67
CA GLN A 38 16.76 -0.38 -13.77
C GLN A 38 16.87 1.13 -13.57
N THR A 39 16.01 1.90 -14.24
CA THR A 39 15.94 3.36 -14.06
C THR A 39 15.01 3.77 -12.91
N GLU A 40 14.01 2.93 -12.62
CA GLU A 40 12.99 3.17 -11.60
C GLU A 40 12.65 1.87 -10.86
N MET A 41 12.38 1.98 -9.56
CA MET A 41 11.80 0.92 -8.75
C MET A 41 10.75 1.48 -7.80
N THR A 42 9.73 0.68 -7.48
CA THR A 42 8.74 0.98 -6.44
C THR A 42 8.77 -0.12 -5.39
N VAL A 43 8.83 0.26 -4.11
CA VAL A 43 8.99 -0.64 -2.97
C VAL A 43 8.05 -0.19 -1.87
N ASN A 44 7.30 -1.10 -1.23
CA ASN A 44 6.50 -0.75 -0.05
C ASN A 44 7.42 -0.52 1.16
N GLU A 45 7.13 0.45 2.02
CA GLU A 45 7.94 0.74 3.22
C GLU A 45 7.95 -0.42 4.22
N GLY A 46 6.88 -1.21 4.32
CA GLY A 46 6.87 -2.48 5.06
C GLY A 46 7.61 -3.65 4.40
N LYS A 47 8.40 -3.42 3.34
CA LYS A 47 9.12 -4.50 2.64
C LYS A 47 10.31 -5.04 3.46
N GLY A 48 10.93 -4.20 4.28
CA GLY A 48 12.23 -4.46 4.88
C GLY A 48 13.35 -4.39 3.84
N LEU A 49 14.22 -5.40 3.82
CA LEU A 49 15.39 -5.47 2.92
C LEU A 49 14.99 -5.65 1.45
N PHE A 50 15.62 -4.88 0.58
CA PHE A 50 15.56 -5.03 -0.88
C PHE A 50 16.89 -4.68 -1.55
N ASN A 51 17.03 -5.10 -2.81
CA ASN A 51 18.25 -4.93 -3.60
C ASN A 51 18.01 -4.00 -4.78
N VAL A 52 18.90 -3.01 -4.94
CA VAL A 52 18.99 -2.19 -6.15
C VAL A 52 20.11 -2.74 -7.04
N PRO A 53 19.77 -3.31 -8.21
CA PRO A 53 20.75 -4.03 -9.05
C PRO A 53 21.66 -3.10 -9.86
N ILE A 54 22.96 -3.37 -9.80
CA ILE A 54 24.03 -2.79 -10.62
C ILE A 54 24.52 -3.86 -11.60
N GLU A 55 24.48 -3.58 -12.89
CA GLU A 55 24.88 -4.50 -13.96
C GLU A 55 26.29 -4.15 -14.48
N VAL A 56 27.17 -5.16 -14.51
CA VAL A 56 28.49 -5.12 -15.14
C VAL A 56 28.41 -5.87 -16.48
N LYS A 57 28.84 -5.21 -17.56
CA LYS A 57 28.86 -5.77 -18.91
C LYS A 57 30.28 -5.82 -19.45
N GLY A 58 30.56 -6.89 -20.20
CA GLY A 58 31.90 -7.21 -20.73
C GLY A 58 32.52 -8.39 -19.99
N GLU A 59 33.56 -8.99 -20.57
CA GLU A 59 34.32 -10.06 -19.91
C GLU A 59 35.28 -9.45 -18.88
N THR A 60 35.06 -9.74 -17.60
CA THR A 60 35.91 -9.27 -16.50
C THR A 60 37.12 -10.19 -16.29
N ASN A 61 38.25 -9.62 -15.88
CA ASN A 61 39.47 -10.32 -15.48
C ASN A 61 39.86 -10.07 -14.01
N GLY A 62 38.94 -9.47 -13.23
CA GLY A 62 39.08 -9.11 -11.83
C GLY A 62 37.79 -8.46 -11.33
N ASN A 63 37.78 -7.99 -10.07
CA ASN A 63 36.59 -7.36 -9.50
C ASN A 63 36.39 -5.94 -10.04
N VAL A 64 35.13 -5.56 -10.22
CA VAL A 64 34.71 -4.18 -10.41
C VAL A 64 34.26 -3.63 -9.06
N PHE A 65 34.81 -2.48 -8.66
CA PHE A 65 34.40 -1.80 -7.43
C PHE A 65 33.59 -0.56 -7.79
N VAL A 66 32.38 -0.46 -7.27
CA VAL A 66 31.41 0.58 -7.59
C VAL A 66 31.10 1.38 -6.34
N THR A 67 31.23 2.70 -6.39
CA THR A 67 30.79 3.59 -5.32
C THR A 67 29.48 4.26 -5.73
N VAL A 68 28.48 4.21 -4.85
CA VAL A 68 27.19 4.87 -5.04
C VAL A 68 26.98 6.03 -4.08
N GLU A 69 26.26 7.05 -4.53
CA GLU A 69 25.65 8.08 -3.70
C GLU A 69 24.14 7.93 -3.70
N LEU A 70 23.51 8.29 -2.58
CA LEU A 70 22.06 8.38 -2.48
C LEU A 70 21.66 9.84 -2.29
N LYS A 71 20.64 10.28 -3.03
CA LYS A 71 20.15 11.66 -3.02
C LYS A 71 18.65 11.71 -2.82
N GLU A 72 18.24 12.61 -1.92
CA GLU A 72 16.85 13.05 -1.77
C GLU A 72 16.38 13.68 -3.10
N VAL A 73 15.29 13.19 -3.67
CA VAL A 73 14.70 13.72 -4.92
C VAL A 73 13.18 13.78 -4.82
N GLY A 74 12.53 14.44 -5.78
CA GLY A 74 11.08 14.56 -5.85
C GLY A 74 10.48 15.59 -4.88
N ALA A 75 9.15 15.67 -4.86
CA ALA A 75 8.41 16.62 -4.02
C ALA A 75 8.35 16.19 -2.54
N ASN A 76 8.36 14.89 -2.28
CA ASN A 76 8.43 14.30 -0.95
C ASN A 76 9.64 13.37 -0.87
N PRO A 77 10.86 13.86 -0.55
CA PRO A 77 12.04 13.02 -0.56
C PRO A 77 12.05 12.01 0.60
N ALA A 78 12.58 10.82 0.34
CA ALA A 78 12.95 9.85 1.37
C ALA A 78 14.36 10.16 1.86
N LYS A 79 14.57 10.14 3.18
CA LYS A 79 15.85 10.47 3.81
C LYS A 79 16.54 9.22 4.33
N GLU A 80 17.84 9.11 4.04
CA GLU A 80 18.70 8.11 4.64
C GLU A 80 18.72 8.27 6.16
N ASP A 81 18.78 7.16 6.89
CA ASP A 81 18.71 7.07 8.37
C ASP A 81 17.37 7.51 8.99
N VAL A 82 16.36 7.77 8.17
CA VAL A 82 14.99 8.10 8.62
C VAL A 82 13.96 7.20 7.94
N ASN A 83 13.97 7.14 6.62
CA ASN A 83 13.02 6.35 5.82
C ASN A 83 13.64 5.06 5.28
N TYR A 84 14.98 4.99 5.23
CA TYR A 84 15.71 3.79 4.81
C TYR A 84 17.14 3.81 5.36
N TYR A 85 17.76 2.63 5.43
CA TYR A 85 19.18 2.43 5.73
C TYR A 85 19.87 1.77 4.53
N VAL A 86 21.14 2.09 4.31
CA VAL A 86 21.96 1.48 3.26
C VAL A 86 23.06 0.65 3.93
N THR A 87 23.17 -0.62 3.55
CA THR A 87 24.16 -1.52 4.18
C THR A 87 25.59 -1.14 3.81
N ASP A 88 25.85 -0.90 2.52
CA ASP A 88 27.15 -0.48 2.00
C ASP A 88 26.98 0.39 0.75
N LYS A 89 27.88 1.35 0.56
CA LYS A 89 27.94 2.24 -0.61
C LYS A 89 29.07 1.86 -1.57
N THR A 90 29.93 0.92 -1.19
CA THR A 90 31.00 0.39 -2.05
C THR A 90 30.72 -1.08 -2.37
N ILE A 91 30.32 -1.36 -3.60
CA ILE A 91 29.92 -2.70 -4.02
C ILE A 91 31.06 -3.33 -4.83
N SER A 92 31.52 -4.51 -4.40
CA SER A 92 32.47 -5.34 -5.15
C SER A 92 31.72 -6.37 -5.98
N ILE A 93 31.96 -6.40 -7.29
CA ILE A 93 31.26 -7.23 -8.26
C ILE A 93 32.30 -8.04 -9.04
N SER A 94 32.26 -9.37 -8.95
CA SER A 94 33.16 -10.25 -9.70
C SER A 94 32.80 -10.28 -11.19
N ASP A 95 31.51 -10.42 -11.47
CA ASP A 95 30.90 -10.52 -12.79
C ASP A 95 29.36 -10.40 -12.67
N GLY A 96 28.68 -10.03 -13.76
CA GLY A 96 27.22 -10.01 -13.80
C GLY A 96 26.59 -8.85 -13.02
N VAL A 97 25.96 -9.14 -11.87
CA VAL A 97 25.12 -8.19 -11.13
C VAL A 97 25.57 -8.07 -9.68
N GLY A 98 25.86 -6.84 -9.24
CA GLY A 98 25.99 -6.46 -7.83
C GLY A 98 24.70 -5.83 -7.33
N ASN A 99 24.56 -5.70 -6.00
CA ASN A 99 23.39 -5.07 -5.40
C ASN A 99 23.81 -4.02 -4.38
N VAL A 100 23.13 -2.88 -4.40
CA VAL A 100 23.05 -2.01 -3.22
C VAL A 100 21.91 -2.55 -2.37
N GLU A 101 22.23 -3.07 -1.19
CA GLU A 101 21.23 -3.54 -0.23
C GLU A 101 20.73 -2.36 0.59
N ILE A 102 19.41 -2.20 0.63
CA ILE A 102 18.72 -1.13 1.33
C ILE A 102 17.63 -1.75 2.21
N GLU A 103 17.54 -1.29 3.45
CA GLU A 103 16.45 -1.62 4.37
C GLU A 103 15.48 -0.44 4.44
N THR A 104 14.20 -0.70 4.24
CA THR A 104 13.14 0.29 4.47
C THR A 104 12.83 0.44 5.95
N VAL A 105 12.52 1.66 6.40
CA VAL A 105 11.98 1.91 7.74
C VAL A 105 10.47 1.88 7.63
N ASP A 106 9.87 0.86 8.23
CA ASP A 106 8.42 0.74 8.41
C ASP A 106 8.05 1.56 9.66
N ASP A 107 7.11 2.49 9.50
CA ASP A 107 6.52 3.21 10.61
C ASP A 107 5.00 2.98 10.66
N ASP A 108 4.24 3.86 11.33
CA ASP A 108 2.77 3.78 11.35
C ASP A 108 2.15 5.03 10.67
N ASP A 109 2.97 5.91 10.10
CA ASP A 109 2.60 7.25 9.66
C ASP A 109 2.22 7.26 8.19
N ILE A 110 0.92 7.41 7.92
CA ILE A 110 0.44 7.45 6.54
C ILE A 110 1.02 8.63 5.79
N ASN A 111 1.82 8.35 4.77
CA ASN A 111 2.55 9.34 4.01
C ASN A 111 2.30 9.23 2.50
N ASP A 112 2.55 10.31 1.76
CA ASP A 112 2.56 10.25 0.30
C ASP A 112 3.86 9.57 -0.15
N PRO A 113 3.89 8.87 -1.30
CA PRO A 113 5.08 8.16 -1.75
C PRO A 113 6.34 9.03 -1.69
N ARG A 114 7.40 8.48 -1.10
CA ARG A 114 8.67 9.18 -0.93
C ARG A 114 9.69 8.72 -1.97
N THR A 115 10.56 9.62 -2.41
CA THR A 115 11.53 9.29 -3.46
C THR A 115 12.97 9.60 -3.09
N PHE A 116 13.88 8.72 -3.48
CA PHE A 116 15.32 8.96 -3.44
C PHE A 116 15.96 8.35 -4.69
N GLN A 117 17.18 8.74 -5.00
CA GLN A 117 17.91 8.25 -6.17
C GLN A 117 19.22 7.62 -5.72
N VAL A 118 19.53 6.43 -6.25
CA VAL A 118 20.83 5.77 -6.12
C VAL A 118 21.62 6.03 -7.40
N THR A 119 22.81 6.61 -7.29
CA THR A 119 23.65 7.00 -8.42
C THR A 119 25.05 6.42 -8.29
N ILE A 120 25.55 5.76 -9.34
CA ILE A 120 26.95 5.37 -9.44
C ILE A 120 27.80 6.62 -9.66
N VAL A 121 28.73 6.91 -8.74
CA VAL A 121 29.59 8.10 -8.79
C VAL A 121 31.05 7.81 -9.06
N ASP A 122 31.51 6.59 -8.76
CA ASP A 122 32.86 6.12 -9.07
C ASP A 122 32.83 4.63 -9.44
N ALA A 123 33.72 4.23 -10.35
CA ALA A 123 33.89 2.84 -10.72
C ALA A 123 35.37 2.56 -10.99
N LYS A 124 35.92 1.58 -10.27
CA LYS A 124 37.26 1.03 -10.52
C LYS A 124 37.14 -0.28 -11.26
N GLY A 125 37.87 -0.39 -12.36
CA GLY A 125 37.85 -1.55 -13.24
C GLY A 125 36.66 -1.60 -14.19
N ALA A 126 35.88 -0.53 -14.34
CA ALA A 126 34.85 -0.41 -15.38
C ALA A 126 34.63 1.05 -15.76
N LYS A 127 34.07 1.30 -16.94
CA LYS A 127 33.54 2.62 -17.33
C LYS A 127 32.08 2.74 -16.88
N ILE A 128 31.73 3.85 -16.22
CA ILE A 128 30.34 4.14 -15.88
C ILE A 128 29.56 4.40 -17.18
N SER A 129 28.44 3.71 -17.36
CA SER A 129 27.54 3.86 -18.49
C SER A 129 26.62 5.08 -18.33
N GLU A 130 25.88 5.44 -19.38
CA GLU A 130 24.92 6.55 -19.32
C GLU A 130 23.79 6.31 -18.30
N ASN A 131 23.39 5.05 -18.11
CA ASN A 131 22.40 4.67 -17.12
C ASN A 131 23.05 4.50 -15.73
N ALA A 132 23.44 5.60 -15.12
CA ALA A 132 24.15 5.60 -13.84
C ALA A 132 23.23 5.71 -12.63
N SER A 133 21.89 5.79 -12.79
CA SER A 133 20.98 6.07 -11.67
C SER A 133 19.67 5.29 -11.70
N THR A 134 19.20 4.92 -10.50
CA THR A 134 17.86 4.36 -10.27
C THR A 134 17.11 5.27 -9.29
N THR A 135 15.92 5.73 -9.68
CA THR A 135 15.00 6.40 -8.76
C THR A 135 14.16 5.35 -8.03
N ILE A 136 14.18 5.38 -6.71
CA ILE A 136 13.39 4.50 -5.85
C ILE A 136 12.21 5.30 -5.30
N THR A 137 11.01 4.74 -5.43
CA THR A 137 9.79 5.23 -4.79
C THR A 137 9.41 4.29 -3.65
N LEU A 138 9.46 4.79 -2.42
CA LEU A 138 8.91 4.14 -1.25
C LEU A 138 7.41 4.43 -1.16
N LYS A 139 6.60 3.39 -1.21
CA LYS A 139 5.15 3.46 -1.07
C LYS A 139 4.74 3.12 0.34
N ASP A 140 3.84 3.95 0.85
CA ASP A 140 3.22 3.75 2.14
C ASP A 140 2.44 2.44 2.21
N ASN A 141 2.57 1.69 3.31
CA ASN A 141 1.76 0.49 3.59
C ASN A 141 0.75 0.71 4.74
N ASP A 142 0.72 1.88 5.36
CA ASP A 142 -0.15 2.16 6.50
C ASP A 142 -1.56 2.58 6.11
N SER A 143 -1.77 3.04 4.87
CA SER A 143 -3.08 3.39 4.30
C SER A 143 -4.07 2.21 4.17
N GLU A 144 -3.69 1.02 4.66
CA GLU A 144 -4.49 -0.20 4.76
C GLU A 144 -5.83 -0.02 5.50
N PHE A 145 -6.11 1.07 6.22
CA PHE A 145 -7.42 1.30 6.87
C PHE A 145 -8.59 1.17 5.88
N TYR A 146 -8.45 1.77 4.70
CA TYR A 146 -9.45 1.69 3.63
C TYR A 146 -9.68 0.24 3.17
N SER A 147 -8.60 -0.49 2.90
CA SER A 147 -8.64 -1.91 2.50
C SER A 147 -9.18 -2.80 3.61
N LYS A 148 -8.77 -2.54 4.85
CA LYS A 148 -9.20 -3.25 6.07
C LYS A 148 -10.69 -3.09 6.28
N LEU A 149 -11.34 -1.97 5.92
CA LEU A 149 -12.78 -1.81 6.08
C LEU A 149 -13.59 -2.67 5.09
N GLN A 150 -12.99 -3.13 4.00
CA GLN A 150 -13.66 -3.99 3.01
C GLN A 150 -13.90 -5.41 3.55
N GLY A 151 -14.83 -6.13 2.91
CA GLY A 151 -15.18 -7.51 3.24
C GLY A 151 -16.59 -7.66 3.81
N LYS A 152 -16.83 -8.79 4.50
CA LYS A 152 -18.14 -9.15 5.03
C LYS A 152 -18.39 -8.52 6.40
N TRP A 153 -19.59 -8.00 6.59
CA TRP A 153 -20.04 -7.36 7.81
C TRP A 153 -21.48 -7.77 8.13
N THR A 154 -21.85 -7.63 9.40
CA THR A 154 -23.25 -7.69 9.84
C THR A 154 -23.72 -6.28 10.16
N LEU A 155 -24.68 -5.77 9.38
CA LEU A 155 -25.40 -4.55 9.71
C LEU A 155 -26.49 -4.90 10.72
N SER A 156 -26.55 -4.14 11.81
CA SER A 156 -27.60 -4.23 12.83
C SER A 156 -28.17 -2.83 13.09
N GLY A 157 -29.43 -2.78 13.51
CA GLY A 157 -30.11 -1.54 13.83
C GLY A 157 -31.56 -1.78 14.23
N VAL A 158 -32.39 -0.76 14.12
CA VAL A 158 -33.83 -0.82 14.41
C VAL A 158 -34.65 -0.24 13.27
N ASP A 159 -35.83 -0.81 13.01
CA ASP A 159 -36.79 -0.24 12.07
C ASP A 159 -37.54 0.98 12.66
N ARG A 160 -38.48 1.56 11.91
CA ARG A 160 -39.31 2.70 12.34
C ARG A 160 -40.15 2.46 13.59
N SER A 161 -40.42 1.20 13.93
CA SER A 161 -41.16 0.81 15.13
C SER A 161 -40.26 0.54 16.33
N GLY A 162 -38.93 0.65 16.14
CA GLY A 162 -37.93 0.30 17.15
C GLY A 162 -37.63 -1.19 17.22
N LYS A 163 -38.12 -2.01 16.28
CA LYS A 163 -37.86 -3.45 16.27
C LYS A 163 -36.45 -3.71 15.71
N PRO A 164 -35.66 -4.60 16.34
CA PRO A 164 -34.36 -4.98 15.82
C PRO A 164 -34.41 -5.56 14.41
N ILE A 165 -33.48 -5.15 13.57
CA ILE A 165 -33.23 -5.69 12.24
C ILE A 165 -31.75 -5.96 12.04
N SER A 166 -31.43 -6.92 11.17
CA SER A 166 -30.06 -7.25 10.83
C SER A 166 -29.95 -7.82 9.41
N TRP A 167 -28.89 -7.41 8.70
CA TRP A 167 -28.56 -7.88 7.36
C TRP A 167 -27.07 -8.25 7.27
N ASN A 168 -26.77 -9.27 6.47
CA ASN A 168 -25.41 -9.52 6.04
C ASN A 168 -25.11 -8.57 4.89
N VAL A 169 -24.10 -7.73 5.08
CA VAL A 169 -23.67 -6.76 4.07
C VAL A 169 -22.21 -7.00 3.70
N THR A 170 -21.81 -6.51 2.53
CA THR A 170 -20.41 -6.52 2.09
C THR A 170 -19.99 -5.10 1.78
N ILE A 171 -18.86 -4.68 2.34
CA ILE A 171 -18.19 -3.44 1.99
C ILE A 171 -17.18 -3.76 0.89
N THR A 172 -17.25 -3.04 -0.22
CA THR A 172 -16.29 -3.12 -1.33
C THR A 172 -15.70 -1.75 -1.63
N GLY A 173 -14.52 -1.70 -2.22
CA GLY A 173 -13.90 -0.49 -2.73
C GLY A 173 -13.00 -0.80 -3.91
N ALA A 174 -12.53 0.24 -4.60
CA ALA A 174 -11.48 0.12 -5.60
C ALA A 174 -10.24 -0.57 -5.01
N SER A 175 -9.63 -1.47 -5.77
CA SER A 175 -8.36 -2.13 -5.41
C SER A 175 -7.16 -1.58 -6.17
N ASP A 176 -7.40 -0.88 -7.29
CA ASP A 176 -6.38 -0.22 -8.09
C ASP A 176 -6.27 1.25 -7.67
N GLU A 177 -5.08 1.67 -7.24
CA GLU A 177 -4.79 3.05 -6.80
C GLU A 177 -5.04 4.12 -7.88
N SER A 178 -5.09 3.73 -9.15
CA SER A 178 -5.37 4.64 -10.26
C SER A 178 -6.87 4.93 -10.44
N GLU A 179 -7.74 4.14 -9.82
CA GLU A 179 -9.18 4.34 -9.87
C GLU A 179 -9.58 5.59 -9.07
N ALA A 180 -10.51 6.38 -9.61
CA ALA A 180 -10.92 7.65 -9.03
C ALA A 180 -11.43 7.53 -7.58
N ASP A 181 -12.00 6.37 -7.25
CA ASP A 181 -12.64 6.06 -5.97
C ASP A 181 -11.67 5.49 -4.91
N PHE A 182 -10.46 5.08 -5.30
CA PHE A 182 -9.48 4.53 -4.37
C PHE A 182 -9.18 5.53 -3.25
N ASN A 183 -9.23 5.06 -2.00
CA ASN A 183 -9.10 5.88 -0.79
C ASN A 183 -10.12 7.05 -0.68
N LYS A 184 -11.26 6.97 -1.37
CA LYS A 184 -12.32 8.01 -1.31
C LYS A 184 -13.72 7.46 -1.14
N LYS A 185 -14.03 6.32 -1.78
CA LYS A 185 -15.37 5.72 -1.74
C LYS A 185 -15.31 4.23 -1.49
N LEU A 186 -16.17 3.80 -0.58
CA LEU A 186 -16.55 2.42 -0.35
C LEU A 186 -18.02 2.24 -0.76
N TYR A 187 -18.46 0.99 -0.84
CA TYR A 187 -19.80 0.63 -1.24
C TYR A 187 -20.33 -0.47 -0.34
N VAL A 188 -21.51 -0.26 0.25
CA VAL A 188 -22.14 -1.21 1.18
C VAL A 188 -23.32 -1.88 0.48
N GLY A 189 -23.15 -3.14 0.07
CA GLY A 189 -24.21 -3.94 -0.56
C GLY A 189 -24.86 -4.92 0.42
N GLY A 190 -26.16 -5.19 0.27
CA GLY A 190 -26.89 -6.15 1.12
C GLY A 190 -28.06 -5.56 1.91
N PHE A 191 -28.44 -4.30 1.64
CA PHE A 191 -29.57 -3.67 2.31
C PHE A 191 -30.87 -4.44 2.04
N ALA A 192 -31.73 -4.53 3.06
CA ALA A 192 -32.95 -5.34 3.03
C ALA A 192 -32.73 -6.84 2.68
N GLY A 193 -31.50 -7.35 2.79
CA GLY A 193 -31.14 -8.71 2.39
C GLY A 193 -30.83 -8.88 0.90
N GLU A 194 -30.86 -7.80 0.10
CA GLU A 194 -30.58 -7.81 -1.32
C GLU A 194 -29.13 -7.37 -1.58
N SER A 195 -28.29 -8.28 -2.07
CA SER A 195 -26.86 -8.00 -2.32
C SER A 195 -26.63 -6.89 -3.36
N THR A 196 -27.59 -6.70 -4.27
CA THR A 196 -27.55 -5.66 -5.30
C THR A 196 -28.07 -4.30 -4.82
N CYS A 197 -28.61 -4.22 -3.59
CA CYS A 197 -29.04 -2.96 -2.99
C CYS A 197 -27.83 -2.36 -2.28
N GLN A 198 -27.17 -1.41 -2.94
CA GLN A 198 -25.86 -0.91 -2.58
C GLN A 198 -25.88 0.60 -2.32
N ALA A 199 -25.41 1.03 -1.16
CA ALA A 199 -25.20 2.45 -0.86
C ALA A 199 -23.73 2.83 -1.07
N GLU A 200 -23.49 4.04 -1.57
CA GLU A 200 -22.17 4.67 -1.54
C GLU A 200 -21.82 5.10 -0.11
N LEU A 201 -20.57 4.91 0.28
CA LEU A 201 -20.05 5.25 1.59
C LEU A 201 -18.71 5.96 1.44
N SER A 202 -18.71 7.28 1.57
CA SER A 202 -17.51 8.09 1.44
C SER A 202 -16.57 7.84 2.60
N TYR A 203 -15.28 7.72 2.28
CA TYR A 203 -14.19 7.45 3.20
C TYR A 203 -13.37 8.72 3.39
N TYR A 204 -13.32 9.18 4.64
CA TYR A 204 -12.50 10.32 5.05
C TYR A 204 -11.50 9.83 6.08
N PHE A 205 -10.23 10.13 5.85
CA PHE A 205 -9.16 9.76 6.77
C PHE A 205 -8.16 10.89 6.89
N ASP A 206 -7.88 11.27 8.14
CA ASP A 206 -6.89 12.26 8.49
C ASP A 206 -5.59 11.51 8.86
N LYS A 207 -4.58 11.69 8.01
CA LYS A 207 -3.28 11.03 8.12
C LYS A 207 -2.50 11.45 9.37
N GLU A 208 -2.66 12.69 9.82
CA GLU A 208 -1.93 13.21 10.98
C GLU A 208 -2.48 12.66 12.30
N THR A 209 -3.80 12.58 12.42
CA THR A 209 -4.49 12.14 13.63
C THR A 209 -4.79 10.65 13.66
N LYS A 210 -4.60 9.95 12.54
CA LYS A 210 -4.95 8.54 12.31
C LYS A 210 -6.42 8.23 12.61
N LYS A 211 -7.28 9.24 12.44
CA LYS A 211 -8.73 9.14 12.64
C LYS A 211 -9.42 9.33 11.31
N GLY A 212 -10.56 8.68 11.17
CA GLY A 212 -11.41 8.93 10.03
C GLY A 212 -12.87 8.67 10.33
N ARG A 213 -13.67 8.88 9.30
CA ARG A 213 -15.11 8.73 9.34
C ARG A 213 -15.59 8.18 8.00
N LEU A 214 -16.71 7.49 8.07
CA LEU A 214 -17.45 6.97 6.94
C LEU A 214 -18.75 7.74 6.84
N VAL A 215 -19.14 8.16 5.64
CA VAL A 215 -20.32 9.00 5.47
C VAL A 215 -21.19 8.45 4.36
N PHE A 216 -22.44 8.13 4.70
CA PHE A 216 -23.47 8.03 3.68
C PHE A 216 -23.89 9.45 3.29
N GLU A 217 -23.55 9.87 2.08
CA GLU A 217 -23.85 11.20 1.51
C GLU A 217 -24.43 11.04 0.09
N GLY A 218 -24.79 12.15 -0.57
CA GLY A 218 -25.50 12.10 -1.86
C GLY A 218 -26.91 11.52 -1.73
N MET A 219 -27.52 11.67 -0.55
CA MET A 219 -28.86 11.18 -0.25
C MET A 219 -29.87 11.74 -1.26
N GLY A 220 -30.68 10.87 -1.86
CA GLY A 220 -31.67 11.22 -2.86
C GLY A 220 -31.13 11.44 -4.28
N GLU A 221 -29.81 11.43 -4.48
CA GLU A 221 -29.19 11.76 -5.77
C GLU A 221 -28.90 10.53 -6.65
N TYR A 222 -28.86 9.33 -6.06
CA TYR A 222 -28.56 8.08 -6.76
C TYR A 222 -29.48 6.93 -6.33
N ALA A 223 -29.61 5.93 -7.18
CA ALA A 223 -30.35 4.71 -6.86
C ALA A 223 -29.40 3.65 -6.28
N MET A 224 -29.73 3.13 -5.10
CA MET A 224 -29.06 1.96 -4.50
C MET A 224 -29.36 0.66 -5.25
N GLY A 225 -30.48 0.61 -5.97
CA GLY A 225 -30.94 -0.56 -6.69
C GLY A 225 -32.25 -0.26 -7.43
N ALA A 226 -32.63 -1.16 -8.34
CA ALA A 226 -33.88 -1.09 -9.07
C ALA A 226 -34.55 -2.47 -9.06
N TYR A 227 -35.80 -2.52 -8.61
CA TYR A 227 -36.52 -3.78 -8.41
C TYR A 227 -37.97 -3.64 -8.86
N ASN A 228 -38.60 -4.78 -9.17
CA ASN A 228 -40.03 -4.83 -9.40
C ASN A 228 -40.74 -5.31 -8.14
N PHE A 229 -41.48 -4.40 -7.50
CA PHE A 229 -42.23 -4.67 -6.27
C PHE A 229 -43.63 -5.25 -6.54
N GLY A 230 -44.01 -5.38 -7.81
CA GLY A 230 -45.31 -5.92 -8.22
C GLY A 230 -46.49 -5.04 -7.79
N GLY A 231 -47.71 -5.57 -7.96
CA GLY A 231 -48.96 -4.87 -7.62
C GLY A 231 -49.04 -3.49 -8.26
N ASP A 232 -49.58 -2.53 -7.50
CA ASP A 232 -49.72 -1.13 -7.94
C ASP A 232 -48.40 -0.34 -7.91
N LEU A 233 -47.35 -0.86 -7.26
CA LEU A 233 -46.04 -0.22 -7.20
C LEU A 233 -45.21 -0.48 -8.46
N GLY A 234 -45.22 -1.70 -8.97
CA GLY A 234 -44.46 -2.09 -10.16
C GLY A 234 -42.94 -1.87 -10.01
N PRO A 235 -42.24 -1.53 -11.10
CA PRO A 235 -40.80 -1.26 -11.07
C PRO A 235 -40.50 0.07 -10.38
N CYS A 236 -39.59 0.04 -9.41
CA CYS A 236 -39.13 1.22 -8.66
C CYS A 236 -37.61 1.23 -8.52
N TYR A 237 -37.05 2.43 -8.47
CA TYR A 237 -35.74 2.70 -7.90
C TYR A 237 -35.82 2.75 -6.37
N VAL A 238 -34.76 2.31 -5.70
CA VAL A 238 -34.54 2.48 -4.27
C VAL A 238 -33.52 3.61 -4.10
N LEU A 239 -33.94 4.77 -3.59
CA LEU A 239 -33.05 5.91 -3.32
C LEU A 239 -32.76 6.00 -1.81
N PRO A 240 -31.51 6.24 -1.40
CA PRO A 240 -31.17 6.42 0.00
C PRO A 240 -31.59 7.81 0.47
N PHE A 241 -32.18 7.90 1.65
CA PHE A 241 -32.46 9.15 2.34
C PHE A 241 -32.20 9.00 3.83
N ASN A 242 -31.97 10.11 4.51
CA ASN A 242 -31.97 10.15 5.97
C ASN A 242 -33.36 10.55 6.47
N PHE A 243 -33.98 9.72 7.30
CA PHE A 243 -35.30 9.96 7.87
C PHE A 243 -35.19 10.61 9.25
N LYS A 244 -35.53 11.90 9.33
CA LYS A 244 -35.49 12.70 10.56
C LYS A 244 -36.81 13.44 10.74
N ASP A 245 -37.29 13.53 11.98
CA ASP A 245 -38.50 14.28 12.35
C ASP A 245 -39.73 13.99 11.46
N GLY A 246 -39.89 12.72 11.06
CA GLY A 246 -41.01 12.28 10.23
C GLY A 246 -40.86 12.57 8.73
N LYS A 247 -39.69 13.04 8.27
CA LYS A 247 -39.44 13.46 6.88
C LYS A 247 -38.17 12.82 6.33
N LEU A 248 -38.17 12.60 5.01
CA LEU A 248 -36.95 12.29 4.27
C LEU A 248 -36.14 13.57 4.09
N THR A 249 -34.84 13.48 4.31
CA THR A 249 -33.87 14.57 4.22
C THR A 249 -32.65 14.08 3.45
N GLU A 250 -31.92 15.04 2.89
CA GLU A 250 -30.66 14.79 2.18
C GLU A 250 -29.45 14.85 3.12
N ASP A 251 -29.69 15.02 4.43
CA ASP A 251 -28.65 15.10 5.45
C ASP A 251 -27.80 13.83 5.46
N PRO A 252 -26.47 13.94 5.54
CA PRO A 252 -25.60 12.78 5.63
C PRO A 252 -25.83 11.99 6.93
N ILE A 253 -25.44 10.71 6.90
CA ILE A 253 -25.29 9.88 8.09
C ILE A 253 -23.81 9.52 8.22
N GLU A 254 -23.17 10.09 9.23
CA GLU A 254 -21.77 9.85 9.53
C GLU A 254 -21.60 8.63 10.42
N GLY A 255 -20.43 8.00 10.37
CA GLY A 255 -20.06 6.92 11.25
C GLY A 255 -18.56 6.85 11.48
N ALA A 256 -18.18 6.27 12.62
CA ALA A 256 -16.80 6.09 13.03
C ALA A 256 -16.52 4.60 13.24
N TRP A 257 -15.31 4.16 12.87
CA TRP A 257 -14.84 2.82 13.18
C TRP A 257 -14.10 2.77 14.52
N SER A 258 -14.11 1.61 15.16
CA SER A 258 -13.31 1.32 16.35
C SER A 258 -11.82 1.18 16.02
N ASP A 259 -10.94 1.34 16.99
CA ASP A 259 -9.48 1.21 16.81
C ASP A 259 -9.06 -0.13 16.20
N ASP A 260 -9.79 -1.22 16.51
CA ASP A 260 -9.56 -2.55 15.95
C ASP A 260 -10.21 -2.78 14.57
N MET A 261 -10.93 -1.77 14.06
CA MET A 261 -11.71 -1.79 12.82
C MET A 261 -12.70 -2.96 12.71
N LYS A 262 -13.23 -3.44 13.84
CA LYS A 262 -14.25 -4.51 13.85
C LYS A 262 -15.66 -3.98 14.09
N THR A 263 -15.78 -2.72 14.42
CA THR A 263 -17.07 -2.05 14.61
C THR A 263 -17.08 -0.74 13.84
N ILE A 264 -18.18 -0.45 13.14
CA ILE A 264 -18.50 0.88 12.65
C ILE A 264 -19.83 1.28 13.29
N THR A 265 -19.88 2.43 13.94
CA THR A 265 -21.10 2.98 14.54
C THR A 265 -21.47 4.25 13.81
N PHE A 266 -22.72 4.35 13.37
CA PHE A 266 -23.24 5.54 12.71
C PHE A 266 -23.99 6.42 13.70
N ASP A 267 -23.89 7.73 13.49
CA ASP A 267 -24.53 8.77 14.28
C ASP A 267 -26.06 8.69 14.20
N GLU A 268 -26.73 9.48 15.04
CA GLU A 268 -28.19 9.54 15.07
C GLU A 268 -28.77 9.91 13.69
N GLY A 269 -29.39 8.91 13.07
CA GLY A 269 -29.99 8.97 11.75
C GLY A 269 -30.69 7.65 11.43
N MET A 270 -31.68 7.70 10.54
CA MET A 270 -32.38 6.51 10.07
C MET A 270 -32.32 6.46 8.56
N MET A 271 -31.50 5.56 8.02
CA MET A 271 -31.44 5.37 6.58
C MET A 271 -32.75 4.76 6.07
N ALA A 272 -33.31 5.38 5.03
CA ALA A 272 -34.49 4.92 4.33
C ALA A 272 -34.15 4.61 2.88
N GLY A 273 -34.51 3.42 2.41
CA GLY A 273 -34.54 3.11 0.98
C GLY A 273 -35.90 3.51 0.40
N ALA A 274 -36.08 4.79 0.05
CA ALA A 274 -37.36 5.29 -0.45
C ALA A 274 -37.62 4.81 -1.88
N LEU A 275 -38.88 4.45 -2.18
CA LEU A 275 -39.26 3.94 -3.50
C LEU A 275 -39.69 5.07 -4.43
N TYR A 276 -39.00 5.17 -5.57
CA TYR A 276 -39.32 6.10 -6.65
C TYR A 276 -39.72 5.33 -7.90
N SER A 277 -40.76 5.77 -8.60
CA SER A 277 -41.30 5.08 -9.77
C SER A 277 -40.26 4.96 -10.87
N TYR A 278 -40.20 3.82 -11.56
CA TYR A 278 -39.45 3.68 -12.81
C TYR A 278 -40.40 3.87 -14.02
N PRO A 279 -40.00 4.58 -15.08
CA PRO A 279 -38.75 5.36 -15.24
C PRO A 279 -38.88 6.82 -14.77
N ASP A 280 -40.06 7.24 -14.31
CA ASP A 280 -40.40 8.66 -14.08
C ASP A 280 -39.70 9.33 -12.88
N VAL A 281 -39.07 8.55 -12.00
CA VAL A 281 -38.40 8.99 -10.75
C VAL A 281 -39.30 9.91 -9.90
N LYS A 282 -40.54 9.48 -9.64
CA LYS A 282 -41.48 10.20 -8.76
C LYS A 282 -41.63 9.46 -7.44
N PRO A 283 -41.75 10.18 -6.30
CA PRO A 283 -41.93 9.55 -5.01
C PRO A 283 -43.23 8.76 -4.99
N THR A 284 -43.15 7.49 -4.59
CA THR A 284 -44.34 6.62 -4.47
C THR A 284 -45.03 6.75 -3.10
N GLY A 285 -44.34 7.32 -2.12
CA GLY A 285 -44.75 7.33 -0.71
C GLY A 285 -44.44 6.04 0.05
N ALA A 286 -43.92 5.01 -0.63
CA ALA A 286 -43.47 3.76 -0.04
C ALA A 286 -41.95 3.75 0.19
N ALA A 287 -41.48 2.82 1.01
CA ALA A 287 -40.06 2.57 1.24
C ALA A 287 -39.79 1.07 1.28
N PHE A 288 -38.62 0.68 0.79
CA PHE A 288 -38.15 -0.70 0.81
C PHE A 288 -37.70 -1.10 2.22
N PHE A 289 -37.00 -0.20 2.90
CA PHE A 289 -36.54 -0.41 4.27
C PHE A 289 -36.38 0.91 5.03
N PHE A 290 -36.32 0.79 6.35
CA PHE A 290 -35.83 1.81 7.26
C PHE A 290 -34.90 1.15 8.27
N VAL A 291 -33.76 1.77 8.56
CA VAL A 291 -32.83 1.31 9.58
C VAL A 291 -32.18 2.50 10.31
N GLY A 292 -32.44 2.60 11.60
CA GLY A 292 -31.78 3.55 12.51
C GLY A 292 -30.84 2.84 13.47
N ASN A 293 -30.05 3.62 14.21
CA ASN A 293 -29.02 3.13 15.14
C ASN A 293 -28.09 2.10 14.47
N MET A 294 -27.65 2.42 13.25
CA MET A 294 -26.87 1.50 12.44
C MET A 294 -25.53 1.19 13.08
N LYS A 295 -25.21 -0.10 13.14
CA LYS A 295 -23.90 -0.60 13.55
C LYS A 295 -23.48 -1.75 12.65
N LEU A 296 -22.26 -1.68 12.12
CA LEU A 296 -21.61 -2.77 11.41
C LEU A 296 -20.63 -3.47 12.35
N THR A 297 -20.66 -4.80 12.38
CA THR A 297 -19.72 -5.62 13.15
C THR A 297 -19.19 -6.80 12.35
N ARG A 298 -17.96 -7.24 12.65
CA ARG A 298 -17.33 -8.43 12.08
C ARG A 298 -16.42 -9.15 13.09
#